data_AF-A0A6V7K0Q9-F1
#
_entry.id   AF-A0A6V7K0Q9-F1
#
_cell.length_a   1.000
_cell.length_b   1.000
_cell.length_c   1.000
_cell.angle_alpha   90.00
_cell.angle_beta   90.00
_cell.angle_gamma   90.00
#
_symmetry.space_group_name_H-M   'P 1'
#
loop_
_entity.id
_entity.type
_entity.pdbx_description
1 polymer ?
#
loop_
_entity_poly.entity_id
_entity_poly.type
_entity_poly.pdbx_seq_one_letter_code
_entity_poly.pdbx_strand_id
1 'polypeptide(L)'
;FPWATSLRILYTSVFLSTLVISAAYSGCLISHLALPRTALPFNTLEEFIEDGTYKLIVLRNSADSDLLRTASDLVFRRMAELQEPDELLPVNASQAFEQ
;
A
#
# COMPACT_ATOMS: atom_id res chain seq x y z
N PHE A 1 6.86 -52.65 1.49
CA PHE A 1 7.31 -52.21 0.16
C PHE A 1 6.53 -53.00 -0.88
N PRO A 2 5.74 -52.38 -1.77
CA PRO A 2 4.90 -53.13 -2.69
C PRO A 2 5.76 -54.01 -3.62
N TRP A 3 5.33 -55.26 -3.81
CA TRP A 3 6.08 -56.30 -4.53
C TRP A 3 5.98 -56.15 -6.06
N ALA A 4 4.86 -55.60 -6.56
CA ALA A 4 4.65 -55.35 -7.98
C ALA A 4 5.30 -54.02 -8.43
N THR A 5 6.08 -54.08 -9.51
CA THR A 5 6.78 -52.93 -10.10
C THR A 5 5.82 -51.78 -10.46
N SER A 6 4.63 -52.11 -10.98
CA SER A 6 3.58 -51.15 -11.34
C SER A 6 3.13 -50.31 -10.15
N LEU A 7 3.02 -50.93 -8.97
CA LEU A 7 2.58 -50.24 -7.76
C LEU A 7 3.68 -49.32 -7.21
N ARG A 8 4.96 -49.70 -7.32
CA ARG A 8 6.10 -48.82 -6.97
C ARG A 8 6.12 -47.56 -7.85
N ILE A 9 5.93 -47.72 -9.15
CA ILE A 9 5.90 -46.61 -10.12
C ILE A 9 4.76 -45.64 -9.76
N LEU A 10 3.56 -46.16 -9.48
CA LEU A 10 2.41 -45.36 -9.06
C LEU A 10 2.70 -44.56 -7.79
N TYR A 11 3.25 -45.20 -6.74
CA TYR A 11 3.59 -44.50 -5.51
C TYR A 11 4.63 -43.40 -5.73
N THR A 12 5.66 -43.67 -6.53
CA THR A 12 6.69 -42.67 -6.84
C THR A 12 6.14 -41.51 -7.64
N SER A 13 5.24 -41.74 -8.61
CA SER A 13 4.64 -40.67 -9.40
C SER A 13 3.71 -39.80 -8.56
N VAL A 14 2.87 -40.40 -7.72
CA VAL A 14 1.97 -39.66 -6.82
C VAL A 14 2.76 -38.85 -5.80
N PHE A 15 3.83 -39.43 -5.25
CA PHE A 15 4.71 -38.72 -4.32
C PHE A 15 5.40 -37.53 -4.99
N LEU A 16 5.93 -37.70 -6.21
CA LEU A 16 6.52 -36.61 -6.99
C LEU A 16 5.50 -35.53 -7.32
N SER A 17 4.28 -35.88 -7.74
CA SER A 17 3.21 -34.91 -8.01
C SER A 17 2.84 -34.12 -6.75
N THR A 18 2.68 -34.81 -5.61
CA THR A 18 2.36 -34.16 -4.33
C THR A 18 3.47 -33.22 -3.91
N LEU A 19 4.74 -33.61 -4.09
CA LEU A 19 5.89 -32.78 -3.80
C LEU A 19 5.89 -31.51 -4.65
N VAL A 20 5.68 -31.62 -5.96
CA VAL A 20 5.64 -30.47 -6.88
C VAL A 20 4.49 -29.53 -6.53
N ILE A 21 3.29 -30.06 -6.28
CA ILE A 21 2.13 -29.26 -5.88
C ILE A 21 2.39 -28.53 -4.56
N SER A 22 2.97 -29.22 -3.57
CA SER A 22 3.29 -28.62 -2.28
C SER A 22 4.32 -27.50 -2.38
N ALA A 23 5.36 -27.66 -3.22
CA ALA A 23 6.38 -26.65 -3.45
C ALA A 23 5.80 -25.44 -4.18
N ALA A 24 5.01 -25.66 -5.24
CA ALA A 24 4.35 -24.59 -5.97
C ALA A 24 3.38 -23.80 -5.09
N TYR A 25 2.54 -24.50 -4.31
CA TYR A 25 1.62 -23.86 -3.37
C TYR A 25 2.35 -23.04 -2.31
N SER A 26 3.41 -23.60 -1.73
CA SER A 26 4.21 -22.89 -0.72
C SER A 26 4.85 -21.63 -1.31
N GLY A 27 5.39 -21.70 -2.53
CA GLY A 27 5.93 -20.54 -3.24
C GLY A 27 4.88 -19.46 -3.49
N CYS A 28 3.70 -19.82 -4.02
CA CYS A 28 2.60 -18.89 -4.22
C CYS A 28 2.12 -18.27 -2.91
N LEU A 29 2.01 -19.06 -1.84
CA LEU A 29 1.59 -18.59 -0.53
C LEU A 29 2.60 -17.60 0.06
N ILE A 30 3.88 -17.91 0.00
CA ILE A 30 4.94 -17.01 0.47
C ILE A 30 4.93 -15.72 -0.33
N SER A 31 4.84 -15.78 -1.66
CA SER A 31 4.76 -14.59 -2.51
C SER A 31 3.52 -13.74 -2.18
N HIS A 32 2.39 -14.38 -1.93
CA HIS A 32 1.15 -13.71 -1.54
C HIS A 32 1.24 -13.01 -0.18
N LEU A 33 1.93 -13.63 0.79
CA LEU A 33 2.13 -13.07 2.13
C LEU A 33 3.24 -12.02 2.17
N ALA A 34 4.25 -12.15 1.31
CA ALA A 34 5.37 -11.21 1.23
C ALA A 34 4.99 -9.88 0.58
N LEU A 35 3.94 -9.86 -0.25
CA LEU A 35 3.40 -8.63 -0.81
C LEU A 35 2.42 -8.00 0.18
N PRO A 36 2.77 -6.88 0.83
CA PRO A 36 1.82 -6.16 1.67
C PRO A 36 0.68 -5.65 0.79
N ARG A 37 -0.53 -6.17 1.03
CA ARG A 37 -1.76 -5.65 0.41
C ARG A 37 -2.25 -4.44 1.19
N THR A 38 -1.48 -3.35 1.17
CA THR A 38 -2.01 -2.06 1.61
C THR A 38 -2.89 -1.54 0.47
N ALA A 39 -4.21 -1.66 0.62
CA ALA A 39 -5.12 -0.90 -0.22
C ALA A 39 -4.96 0.56 0.18
N LEU A 40 -4.37 1.37 -0.70
CA LEU A 40 -4.35 2.82 -0.47
C LEU A 40 -5.80 3.32 -0.59
N PRO A 41 -6.24 4.19 0.32
CA PRO A 41 -7.60 4.75 0.29
C PRO A 41 -7.87 5.60 -0.95
N PHE A 42 -6.82 6.14 -1.59
CA PHE A 42 -6.89 6.94 -2.81
C PHE A 42 -5.60 6.74 -3.62
N ASN A 43 -5.69 6.88 -4.94
CA ASN A 43 -4.53 6.81 -5.85
C ASN A 43 -4.34 8.09 -6.68
N THR A 44 -5.29 9.02 -6.61
CA THR A 44 -5.25 10.33 -7.28
C THR A 44 -5.52 11.45 -6.28
N LEU A 45 -5.16 12.69 -6.66
CA LEU A 45 -5.45 13.87 -5.84
C LEU A 45 -6.96 14.14 -5.76
N GLU A 46 -7.69 13.87 -6.84
CA GLU A 46 -9.14 13.98 -6.87
C GLU A 46 -9.81 13.00 -5.90
N GLU A 47 -9.38 11.74 -5.88
CA GLU A 47 -9.88 10.75 -4.91
C GLU A 47 -9.54 11.12 -3.47
N PHE A 48 -8.35 11.70 -3.23
CA PHE A 48 -7.98 12.22 -1.91
C PHE A 48 -8.93 13.33 -1.45
N ILE A 49 -9.27 14.25 -2.35
CA ILE A 49 -10.19 15.36 -2.06
C ILE A 49 -11.60 14.84 -1.81
N GLU A 50 -12.06 13.86 -2.60
CA GLU A 50 -13.39 13.26 -2.47
C GLU A 50 -13.55 12.43 -1.19
N ASP A 51 -12.50 11.69 -0.79
CA ASP A 51 -12.53 10.89 0.44
C ASP A 51 -12.67 11.79 1.67
N GLY A 52 -11.92 12.91 1.72
CA GLY A 52 -12.07 13.96 2.74
C GLY A 52 -11.82 13.52 4.20
N THR A 53 -11.53 12.23 4.44
CA THR A 53 -11.27 11.66 5.76
C THR A 53 -9.86 12.01 6.25
N TYR A 54 -8.94 12.25 5.31
CA TYR A 54 -7.55 12.54 5.58
C TYR A 54 -7.28 14.04 5.60
N LYS A 55 -6.52 14.46 6.61
CA LYS A 55 -6.11 15.84 6.81
C LYS A 55 -4.83 16.13 6.03
N LEU A 56 -4.76 17.29 5.38
CA LEU A 56 -3.55 17.73 4.71
C LEU A 56 -2.68 18.55 5.67
N ILE A 57 -1.43 18.12 5.86
CA ILE A 57 -0.41 18.88 6.59
C ILE A 57 0.68 19.34 5.65
N VAL A 58 1.09 20.60 5.81
CA VAL A 58 2.20 21.21 5.08
C VAL A 58 3.05 22.00 6.07
N LEU A 59 4.33 22.19 5.74
CA LEU A 59 5.21 22.99 6.58
C LEU A 59 4.75 24.45 6.59
N ARG A 60 4.70 25.03 7.79
CA ARG A 60 4.26 26.41 7.95
C ARG A 60 5.22 27.36 7.24
N ASN A 61 4.67 28.29 6.45
CA ASN A 61 5.44 29.30 5.70
C ASN A 61 6.49 28.69 4.76
N SER A 62 6.19 27.50 4.21
CA SER A 62 6.96 26.89 3.13
C SER A 62 6.41 27.29 1.77
N ALA A 63 7.21 27.07 0.72
CA ALA A 63 6.76 27.25 -0.66
C ALA A 63 5.49 26.43 -0.95
N ASP A 64 5.35 25.23 -0.38
CA ASP A 64 4.19 24.37 -0.57
C ASP A 64 2.92 24.99 0.03
N SER A 65 3.03 25.61 1.21
CA SER A 65 1.90 26.34 1.82
C SER A 65 1.50 27.56 0.99
N ASP A 66 2.47 28.31 0.46
CA ASP A 66 2.19 29.46 -0.42
C ASP A 66 1.57 29.04 -1.76
N LEU A 67 1.99 27.90 -2.30
CA LEU A 67 1.40 27.32 -3.50
C LEU A 67 -0.07 26.95 -3.29
N LEU A 68 -0.42 26.28 -2.19
CA LEU A 68 -1.81 25.96 -1.86
C LEU A 68 -2.68 27.21 -1.69
N ARG A 69 -2.11 28.30 -1.14
CA ARG A 69 -2.81 29.58 -0.97
C ARG A 69 -2.98 30.37 -2.26
N THR A 70 -1.99 30.32 -3.14
CA THR A 70 -1.91 31.19 -4.33
C THR A 70 -2.44 30.51 -5.60
N ALA A 71 -2.47 29.17 -5.64
CA ALA A 71 -2.89 28.42 -6.82
C ALA A 71 -4.32 28.78 -7.26
N SER A 72 -4.47 29.04 -8.56
CA SER A 72 -5.77 29.28 -9.19
C SER A 72 -6.54 28.00 -9.50
N ASP A 73 -5.84 26.86 -9.56
CA ASP A 73 -6.44 25.58 -9.90
C ASP A 73 -7.41 25.10 -8.82
N LEU A 74 -8.54 24.58 -9.29
CA LEU A 74 -9.65 24.08 -8.46
C LEU A 74 -9.20 22.97 -7.50
N VAL A 75 -8.31 22.09 -7.94
CA VAL A 75 -7.79 20.96 -7.14
C VAL A 75 -7.04 21.48 -5.92
N PHE A 76 -6.08 22.40 -6.11
CA PHE A 76 -5.31 22.97 -4.99
C PHE A 76 -6.15 23.79 -4.03
N ARG A 77 -7.17 24.49 -4.53
CA ARG A 77 -8.13 25.18 -3.66
C ARG A 77 -8.91 24.22 -2.77
N ARG A 78 -9.38 23.11 -3.33
CA ARG A 78 -10.07 22.07 -2.56
C ARG A 78 -9.15 21.37 -1.58
N MET A 79 -7.89 21.15 -1.94
CA MET A 79 -6.88 20.63 -1.01
C MET A 79 -6.61 21.60 0.14
N ALA A 80 -6.58 22.91 -0.12
CA ALA A 80 -6.42 23.92 0.92
C ALA A 80 -7.60 23.92 1.91
N GLU A 81 -8.82 23.54 1.47
CA GLU A 81 -9.98 23.37 2.37
C GLU A 81 -9.81 22.18 3.33
N LEU A 82 -9.03 21.16 2.96
CA LEU A 82 -8.73 19.98 3.78
C LEU A 82 -7.48 20.14 4.66
N GLN A 83 -6.84 21.31 4.61
CA GLN A 83 -5.63 21.60 5.36
C GLN A 83 -5.94 21.83 6.85
N GLU A 84 -5.08 21.32 7.72
CA GLU A 84 -5.16 21.64 9.14
C GLU A 84 -4.99 23.15 9.40
N PRO A 85 -5.59 23.68 10.48
CA PRO A 85 -5.42 25.06 10.88
C PRO A 85 -3.95 25.46 10.96
N ASP A 86 -3.60 26.67 10.53
CA ASP A 86 -2.22 27.18 10.49
C ASP A 86 -1.47 27.05 11.84
N GLU A 87 -2.21 27.09 12.96
CA GLU A 87 -1.66 26.93 14.32
C GLU A 87 -1.16 25.51 14.62
N LEU A 88 -1.76 24.50 13.99
CA LEU A 88 -1.40 23.09 14.15
C LEU A 88 -0.38 22.63 13.10
N LEU A 89 0.02 23.48 12.16
CA LEU A 89 0.98 23.10 11.14
C LEU A 89 2.40 22.96 11.70
N PRO A 90 3.14 21.91 11.29
CA PRO A 90 4.50 21.71 11.72
C PRO A 90 5.42 22.78 11.15
N VAL A 91 6.35 23.27 11.96
CA VAL A 91 7.33 24.28 11.53
C VAL A 91 8.52 23.63 10.82
N ASN A 92 8.86 22.41 11.25
CA ASN A 92 10.02 21.66 10.80
C ASN A 92 9.63 20.23 10.43
N ALA A 93 10.41 19.60 9.55
CA ALA A 93 10.18 18.22 9.14
C ALA A 93 10.11 17.23 10.32
N SER A 94 10.94 17.43 11.36
CA SER A 94 10.89 16.59 12.56
C SER A 94 9.56 16.68 13.30
N GLN A 95 8.96 17.87 13.39
CA GLN A 95 7.63 18.02 13.99
C GLN A 95 6.53 17.43 13.13
N ALA A 96 6.69 17.47 11.79
CA ALA A 96 5.74 16.89 10.86
C ALA A 96 5.65 15.35 10.97
N PHE A 97 6.76 14.68 11.31
CA PHE A 97 6.79 13.22 11.52
C PHE A 97 6.18 12.76 12.85
N GLU A 98 6.01 13.67 13.81
CA GLU A 98 5.48 13.38 15.15
C GLU A 98 3.96 13.64 15.25
N GLN A 99 3.31 14.05 14.16
CA GLN A 99 1.87 14.28 14.04
C GLN A 99 1.15 13.08 13.43
#